data_AF-A0A9X1CB00-F1
#
_entry.id   AF-A0A9X1CB00-F1
#
_cell.length_a   1.000
_cell.length_b   1.000
_cell.length_c   1.000
_cell.angle_alpha   90.00
_cell.angle_beta   90.00
_cell.angle_gamma   90.00
#
_symmetry.space_group_name_H-M   'P 1'
#
loop_
_entity.id
_entity.type
_entity.pdbx_description
1 polymer ?
#
loop_
_entity_poly.entity_id
_entity_poly.type
_entity_poly.pdbx_seq_one_letter_code
_entity_poly.pdbx_strand_id
1 'polypeptide(L)'
;MNSLFLLLDKSDQSYYNEGYLYFELSRYTIKMGVEDTLLPFIDDISFHLIDEDFIRIIIVNAISIFSIEIIDYENIEDREFGNEYFSLSKRMYFLIRTINKAFSDSIDSYKLYIDYGDELCGFERYFYTIKFNKNYILNKEFLEYLSVFNEFDDSENPKFYREFFVLKKEIPDSNELRIMSTNTKVRRLGYFKLVSSFIENKKVTAVTINRKFEVFSVNFTQELTVNENSKGLIKVTKTGISAKPYIDTAVNFDFINKINNFYSSGKQLKVYQVLHSELPKNSNVFSLSDFDKIFFLENILKYDYFYFSNLLEVIYINERTSYIDIISVYKDKLINQLKEFNSFNRNRKVSNEINTVLKRILNWEKPEKYLEHVIMPRLNWMLDLNLIKLDRKNNVEITKIGDKLFENISIWNDINTKKVISPDSFLDRFMVHIFDDCYNNSETNSPIDAEFILDKMYGYIKQSFGLFKTLAPNRVTFSQAANYTKYMLYLNDDIKVGYQFILNKLSEKDQDIFIFKYQEQYRDGYIQLKK
;
A
#
# COMPACT_ATOMS: atom_id res chain seq x y z
N MET A 1 39.18 8.13 5.01
CA MET A 1 40.24 7.64 5.94
C MET A 1 40.12 8.26 7.33
N ASN A 2 40.01 9.60 7.49
CA ASN A 2 39.54 10.18 8.76
C ASN A 2 38.13 9.75 9.17
N SER A 3 37.32 9.31 8.22
CA SER A 3 35.91 8.98 8.43
C SER A 3 35.65 7.79 9.36
N LEU A 4 36.57 6.81 9.45
CA LEU A 4 36.41 5.71 10.42
C LEU A 4 36.67 6.18 11.85
N PHE A 5 37.68 7.03 12.06
CA PHE A 5 37.90 7.66 13.36
C PHE A 5 36.74 8.58 13.74
N LEU A 6 36.12 9.26 12.77
CA LEU A 6 34.92 10.05 13.02
C LEU A 6 33.76 9.17 13.50
N LEU A 7 33.52 8.03 12.85
CA LEU A 7 32.47 7.11 13.27
C LEU A 7 32.75 6.54 14.66
N LEU A 8 34.00 6.18 14.94
CA LEU A 8 34.42 5.73 16.26
C LEU A 8 34.18 6.80 17.35
N ASP A 9 34.51 8.06 17.08
CA ASP A 9 34.28 9.20 17.99
C ASP A 9 32.78 9.46 18.25
N LYS A 10 31.92 9.15 17.28
CA LYS A 10 30.47 9.38 17.36
C LYS A 10 29.68 8.18 17.85
N SER A 11 30.25 6.98 17.84
CA SER A 11 29.58 5.76 18.29
C SER A 11 29.52 5.66 19.80
N ASP A 12 28.39 5.22 20.32
CA ASP A 12 28.23 4.84 21.73
C ASP A 12 29.00 3.53 22.01
N GLN A 13 29.01 2.62 21.02
CA GLN A 13 29.77 1.38 21.03
C GLN A 13 30.24 1.03 19.62
N SER A 14 31.45 0.49 19.51
CA SER A 14 31.97 -0.01 18.23
C SER A 14 32.62 -1.39 18.41
N TYR A 15 32.29 -2.32 17.52
CA TYR A 15 32.81 -3.68 17.57
C TYR A 15 32.90 -4.32 16.19
N TYR A 16 33.81 -5.27 16.04
CA TYR A 16 33.92 -6.17 14.91
C TYR A 16 33.26 -7.50 15.26
N ASN A 17 32.46 -8.04 14.34
CA ASN A 17 31.87 -9.38 14.46
C ASN A 17 31.64 -9.96 13.06
N GLU A 18 32.14 -11.17 12.82
CA GLU A 18 31.87 -11.99 11.62
C GLU A 18 32.12 -11.24 10.28
N GLY A 19 33.24 -10.54 10.15
CA GLY A 19 33.60 -9.83 8.92
C GLY A 19 32.96 -8.45 8.76
N TYR A 20 32.36 -7.91 9.83
CA TYR A 20 31.72 -6.60 9.82
C TYR A 20 32.20 -5.72 10.97
N LEU A 21 32.42 -4.44 10.67
CA LEU A 21 32.53 -3.38 11.67
C LEU A 21 31.13 -2.84 11.96
N TYR A 22 30.81 -2.70 13.23
CA TYR A 22 29.57 -2.11 13.73
C TYR A 22 29.93 -0.85 14.50
N PHE A 23 29.30 0.26 14.13
CA PHE A 23 29.36 1.54 14.85
C PHE A 23 27.93 1.86 15.31
N GLU A 24 27.64 1.59 16.58
CA GLU A 24 26.33 1.87 17.18
C GLU A 24 26.23 3.36 17.48
N LEU A 25 25.31 4.02 16.78
CA LEU A 25 24.91 5.38 17.08
C LEU A 25 23.63 5.34 17.90
N SER A 26 23.32 6.44 18.59
CA SER A 26 22.15 6.56 19.49
C SER A 26 20.79 6.06 18.96
N ARG A 27 20.60 5.95 17.63
CA ARG A 27 19.34 5.59 16.99
C ARG A 27 19.42 4.46 15.96
N TYR A 28 20.61 4.09 15.51
CA TYR A 28 20.82 3.05 14.50
C TYR A 28 22.29 2.65 14.46
N THR A 29 22.57 1.53 13.82
CA THR A 29 23.94 1.02 13.70
C THR A 29 24.42 1.14 12.26
N ILE A 30 25.62 1.67 12.07
CA ILE A 30 26.32 1.61 10.78
C ILE A 30 27.12 0.32 10.75
N LYS A 31 26.80 -0.53 9.77
CA LYS A 31 27.45 -1.81 9.51
C LYS A 31 28.32 -1.70 8.26
N MET A 32 29.61 -2.00 8.37
CA MET A 32 30.56 -1.98 7.25
C MET A 32 31.19 -3.35 7.03
N GLY A 33 31.08 -3.89 5.82
CA GLY A 33 31.72 -5.16 5.45
C GLY A 33 33.19 -4.96 5.12
N VAL A 34 34.06 -5.77 5.74
CA VAL A 34 35.52 -5.73 5.57
C VAL A 34 36.04 -7.06 5.05
N GLU A 35 37.05 -7.01 4.19
CA GLU A 35 37.65 -8.23 3.65
C GLU A 35 38.27 -9.13 4.73
N ASP A 36 38.24 -10.44 4.49
CA ASP A 36 38.78 -11.49 5.38
C ASP A 36 40.27 -11.35 5.70
N THR A 37 40.99 -10.47 4.99
CA THR A 37 42.38 -10.13 5.27
C THR A 37 42.59 -9.46 6.63
N LEU A 38 41.51 -9.07 7.32
CA LEU A 38 41.52 -8.58 8.70
C LEU A 38 41.67 -9.68 9.75
N LEU A 39 41.29 -10.93 9.44
CA LEU A 39 41.28 -12.06 10.39
C LEU A 39 42.61 -12.30 11.13
N PRO A 40 43.81 -12.14 10.52
CA PRO A 40 45.09 -12.35 11.22
C PRO A 40 45.36 -11.38 12.36
N PHE A 41 44.59 -10.29 12.48
CA PHE A 41 44.78 -9.23 13.48
C PHE A 41 43.77 -9.31 14.63
N ILE A 42 42.93 -10.36 14.67
CA ILE A 42 41.84 -10.48 15.62
C ILE A 42 41.97 -11.80 16.37
N ASP A 43 41.94 -11.73 17.70
CA ASP A 43 42.04 -12.91 18.57
C ASP A 43 40.74 -13.73 18.61
N ASP A 44 39.58 -13.07 18.46
CA ASP A 44 38.25 -13.69 18.44
C ASP A 44 37.36 -13.07 17.34
N ILE A 45 36.97 -13.90 16.37
CA ILE A 45 36.16 -13.49 15.21
C ILE A 45 34.70 -13.19 15.62
N SER A 46 34.26 -13.73 16.77
CA SER A 46 32.89 -13.58 17.24
C SER A 46 32.60 -12.20 17.84
N PHE A 47 33.58 -11.56 18.47
CA PHE A 47 33.45 -10.21 18.99
C PHE A 47 34.82 -9.57 19.31
N HIS A 48 35.08 -8.40 18.75
CA HIS A 48 36.27 -7.61 19.06
C HIS A 48 35.91 -6.13 19.20
N LEU A 49 36.24 -5.49 20.32
CA LEU A 49 35.99 -4.05 20.49
C LEU A 49 36.88 -3.25 19.53
N ILE A 50 36.30 -2.28 18.85
CA ILE A 50 37.04 -1.40 17.94
C ILE A 50 37.54 -0.21 18.75
N ASP A 51 38.85 -0.01 18.75
CA ASP A 51 39.51 1.20 19.28
C ASP A 51 40.32 1.92 18.18
N GLU A 52 41.02 3.00 18.56
CA GLU A 52 41.83 3.75 17.60
C GLU A 52 42.93 2.90 16.96
N ASP A 53 43.54 1.98 17.70
CA ASP A 53 44.63 1.13 17.21
C ASP A 53 44.11 0.11 16.20
N PHE A 54 42.91 -0.44 16.43
CA PHE A 54 42.24 -1.30 15.48
C PHE A 54 41.92 -0.57 14.16
N ILE A 55 41.43 0.67 14.23
CA ILE A 55 41.22 1.49 13.03
C ILE A 55 42.55 1.77 12.31
N ARG A 56 43.66 1.98 13.04
CA ARG A 56 44.99 2.13 12.44
C ARG A 56 45.43 0.85 11.70
N ILE A 57 45.14 -0.34 12.23
CA ILE A 57 45.43 -1.62 11.56
C ILE A 57 44.72 -1.68 10.20
N ILE A 58 43.42 -1.34 10.16
CA ILE A 58 42.63 -1.31 8.92
C ILE A 58 43.27 -0.36 7.89
N ILE A 59 43.66 0.83 8.34
CA ILE A 59 44.24 1.87 7.46
C ILE A 59 45.63 1.47 6.95
N VAL A 60 46.53 1.04 7.85
CA VAL A 60 47.93 0.72 7.52
C VAL A 60 48.01 -0.49 6.58
N ASN A 61 47.16 -1.49 6.80
CA ASN A 61 47.12 -2.69 5.97
C ASN A 61 46.23 -2.53 4.73
N ALA A 62 45.69 -1.33 4.48
CA ALA A 62 44.83 -1.02 3.34
C ALA A 62 43.67 -2.02 3.19
N ILE A 63 43.06 -2.40 4.32
CA ILE A 63 41.96 -3.37 4.34
C ILE A 63 40.74 -2.74 3.66
N SER A 64 40.24 -3.44 2.66
CA SER A 64 39.15 -2.98 1.81
C SER A 64 37.81 -3.09 2.54
N ILE A 65 37.03 -2.00 2.48
CA ILE A 65 35.63 -1.98 2.89
C ILE A 65 34.78 -2.13 1.63
N PHE A 66 33.97 -3.19 1.56
CA PHE A 66 33.22 -3.54 0.36
C PHE A 66 31.72 -3.26 0.47
N SER A 67 31.21 -2.99 1.67
CA SER A 67 29.81 -2.59 1.88
C SER A 67 29.66 -1.62 3.05
N ILE A 68 28.60 -0.83 2.99
CA ILE A 68 28.10 0.00 4.09
C ILE A 68 26.59 -0.10 4.12
N GLU A 69 26.05 -0.29 5.32
CA GLU A 69 24.63 -0.50 5.58
C GLU A 69 24.23 0.26 6.86
N ILE A 70 23.01 0.78 6.90
CA ILE A 70 22.35 1.12 8.17
C ILE A 70 21.47 -0.05 8.56
N ILE A 71 21.54 -0.43 9.84
CA ILE A 71 20.68 -1.44 10.45
C ILE A 71 20.02 -0.85 11.70
N ASP A 72 18.77 -1.19 11.94
CA ASP A 72 18.04 -0.89 13.17
C ASP A 72 17.01 -2.00 13.41
N TYR A 73 16.57 -2.17 14.65
CA TYR A 73 15.66 -3.22 15.04
C TYR A 73 14.77 -2.85 16.22
N GLU A 74 13.68 -3.59 16.35
CA GLU A 74 12.89 -3.63 17.58
C GLU A 74 12.80 -5.07 18.08
N ASN A 75 12.80 -5.24 19.41
CA ASN A 75 12.42 -6.53 19.99
C ASN A 75 10.89 -6.61 19.94
N ILE A 76 10.35 -7.65 19.33
CA ILE A 76 8.89 -7.81 19.18
C ILE A 76 8.23 -7.95 20.55
N GLU A 77 8.94 -8.52 21.52
CA GLU A 77 8.45 -8.67 22.89
C GLU A 77 8.15 -7.35 23.59
N ASP A 78 8.91 -6.29 23.28
CA ASP A 78 8.78 -4.97 23.89
C ASP A 78 7.46 -4.27 23.48
N ARG A 79 6.80 -4.73 22.40
CA ARG A 79 5.51 -4.18 21.94
C ARG A 79 4.39 -4.27 22.97
N GLU A 80 4.45 -5.23 23.90
CA GLU A 80 3.47 -5.38 24.98
C GLU A 80 3.65 -4.34 26.11
N PHE A 81 4.88 -3.87 26.30
CA PHE A 81 5.27 -3.00 27.41
C PHE A 81 5.37 -1.53 27.02
N GLY A 82 5.43 -1.23 25.72
CA GLY A 82 5.50 0.13 25.19
C GLY A 82 4.20 0.93 25.39
N ASN A 83 4.31 2.10 26.04
CA ASN A 83 3.26 3.11 25.99
C ASN A 83 3.19 3.80 24.61
N GLU A 84 4.31 3.78 23.87
CA GLU A 84 4.46 4.33 22.54
C GLU A 84 4.72 3.17 21.57
N TYR A 85 4.05 3.16 20.42
CA TYR A 85 4.22 2.14 19.39
C TYR A 85 4.49 2.84 18.05
N PHE A 86 5.73 2.71 17.61
CA PHE A 86 6.24 3.33 16.39
C PHE A 86 6.31 2.31 15.26
N SER A 87 6.43 2.80 14.03
CA SER A 87 6.57 1.95 12.85
C SER A 87 8.03 1.91 12.40
N LEU A 88 8.66 0.74 12.56
CA LEU A 88 10.03 0.51 12.12
C LEU A 88 10.15 0.65 10.58
N SER A 89 9.15 0.16 9.82
CA SER A 89 9.09 0.37 8.36
C SER A 89 8.99 1.85 8.00
N LYS A 90 8.13 2.62 8.69
CA LYS A 90 7.98 4.06 8.45
C LYS A 90 9.29 4.79 8.70
N ARG A 91 9.99 4.47 9.79
CA ARG A 91 11.32 5.02 10.10
C ARG A 91 12.33 4.71 8.99
N MET A 92 12.40 3.45 8.53
CA MET A 92 13.27 3.05 7.41
C MET A 92 13.00 3.90 6.16
N TYR A 93 11.74 4.04 5.76
CA TYR A 93 11.37 4.78 4.56
C TYR A 93 11.61 6.29 4.69
N PHE A 94 11.36 6.86 5.87
CA PHE A 94 11.71 8.25 6.17
C PHE A 94 13.22 8.48 6.04
N LEU A 95 14.03 7.59 6.60
CA LEU A 95 15.49 7.66 6.51
C LEU A 95 15.97 7.57 5.05
N ILE A 96 15.46 6.62 4.28
CA ILE A 96 15.75 6.47 2.84
C ILE A 96 15.42 7.76 2.08
N ARG A 97 14.24 8.35 2.33
CA ARG A 97 13.78 9.60 1.72
C ARG A 97 14.70 10.76 2.04
N THR A 98 15.03 10.93 3.31
CA THR A 98 15.88 12.02 3.80
C THR A 98 17.32 11.90 3.27
N ILE A 99 17.86 10.69 3.24
CA ILE A 99 19.18 10.42 2.65
C ILE A 99 19.17 10.70 1.14
N ASN A 100 18.17 10.24 0.38
CA ASN A 100 18.10 10.49 -1.07
C ASN A 100 17.99 11.97 -1.42
N LYS A 101 17.38 12.78 -0.54
CA LYS A 101 17.30 14.23 -0.69
C LYS A 101 18.66 14.92 -0.54
N ALA A 102 19.52 14.40 0.34
CA ALA A 102 20.87 14.92 0.54
C ALA A 102 21.88 14.32 -0.46
N PHE A 103 21.72 13.05 -0.82
CA PHE A 103 22.62 12.27 -1.64
C PHE A 103 21.84 11.42 -2.64
N SER A 104 21.68 11.93 -3.87
CA SER A 104 21.01 11.22 -4.95
C SER A 104 21.70 9.89 -5.29
N ASP A 105 20.91 8.87 -5.62
CA ASP A 105 21.39 7.53 -6.01
C ASP A 105 22.31 6.86 -4.97
N SER A 106 22.14 7.21 -3.69
CA SER A 106 22.91 6.66 -2.58
C SER A 106 22.41 5.30 -2.11
N ILE A 107 21.13 5.01 -2.26
CA ILE A 107 20.54 3.74 -1.81
C ILE A 107 20.70 2.66 -2.89
N ASP A 108 21.33 1.55 -2.56
CA ASP A 108 21.46 0.36 -3.43
C ASP A 108 20.26 -0.58 -3.23
N SER A 109 19.97 -0.94 -1.98
CA SER A 109 18.85 -1.81 -1.63
C SER A 109 18.42 -1.63 -0.19
N TYR A 110 17.22 -2.09 0.14
CA TYR A 110 16.71 -2.13 1.51
C TYR A 110 15.74 -3.30 1.66
N LYS A 111 15.61 -3.80 2.90
CA LYS A 111 14.72 -4.92 3.23
C LYS A 111 14.28 -4.84 4.69
N LEU A 112 13.13 -5.48 4.94
CA LEU A 112 12.62 -5.77 6.26
C LEU A 112 12.70 -7.29 6.48
N TYR A 113 13.09 -7.73 7.66
CA TYR A 113 13.10 -9.16 7.99
C TYR A 113 13.01 -9.37 9.50
N ILE A 114 12.56 -10.56 9.88
CA ILE A 114 12.57 -11.02 11.26
C ILE A 114 13.74 -11.97 11.46
N ASP A 115 14.45 -11.80 12.55
CA ASP A 115 15.38 -12.77 13.10
C ASP A 115 14.69 -13.44 14.30
N TYR A 116 14.57 -14.76 14.26
CA TYR A 116 13.93 -15.53 15.32
C TYR A 116 14.89 -15.82 16.49
N GLY A 117 16.18 -15.47 16.35
CA GLY A 117 17.21 -15.80 17.33
C GLY A 117 17.40 -17.30 17.54
N ASP A 118 18.25 -17.66 18.50
CA ASP A 118 18.42 -19.06 18.91
C ASP A 118 17.27 -19.52 19.80
N GLU A 119 16.74 -20.73 19.58
CA GLU A 119 15.59 -21.32 20.31
C GLU A 119 15.75 -21.33 21.85
N LEU A 120 16.97 -21.21 22.36
CA LEU A 120 17.29 -21.32 23.78
C LEU A 120 17.49 -19.97 24.49
N CYS A 121 17.82 -18.89 23.78
CA CYS A 121 18.24 -17.60 24.37
C CYS A 121 17.88 -16.35 23.54
N GLY A 122 17.25 -16.51 22.36
CA GLY A 122 16.97 -15.41 21.43
C GLY A 122 15.59 -14.79 21.62
N PHE A 123 15.52 -13.47 21.56
CA PHE A 123 14.28 -12.72 21.39
C PHE A 123 14.00 -12.55 19.89
N GLU A 124 12.73 -12.64 19.48
CA GLU A 124 12.36 -12.30 18.11
C GLU A 124 12.59 -10.80 17.86
N ARG A 125 13.40 -10.50 16.85
CA ARG A 125 13.77 -9.13 16.49
C ARG A 125 13.34 -8.83 15.07
N TYR A 126 12.66 -7.72 14.91
CA TYR A 126 12.26 -7.22 13.60
C TYR A 126 13.24 -6.14 13.16
N PHE A 127 13.85 -6.33 12.00
CA PHE A 127 14.93 -5.51 11.47
C PHE A 127 14.52 -4.77 10.20
N TYR A 128 15.12 -3.59 10.00
CA TYR A 128 15.40 -3.10 8.66
C TYR A 128 16.89 -3.03 8.38
N THR A 129 17.24 -3.12 7.10
CA THR A 129 18.59 -2.83 6.62
C THR A 129 18.50 -1.96 5.37
N ILE A 130 19.33 -0.92 5.30
CA ILE A 130 19.48 -0.04 4.13
C ILE A 130 20.93 -0.14 3.67
N LYS A 131 21.15 -0.71 2.49
CA LYS A 131 22.47 -0.82 1.87
C LYS A 131 22.72 0.32 0.91
N PHE A 132 23.89 0.91 0.98
CA PHE A 132 24.26 2.02 0.11
C PHE A 132 25.10 1.59 -1.08
N ASN A 133 25.03 2.41 -2.13
CA ASN A 133 25.82 2.26 -3.34
C ASN A 133 27.31 2.34 -3.00
N LYS A 134 28.12 1.48 -3.64
CA LYS A 134 29.56 1.38 -3.44
C LYS A 134 30.30 2.72 -3.54
N ASN A 135 29.78 3.66 -4.33
CA ASN A 135 30.37 5.00 -4.49
C ASN A 135 30.38 5.82 -3.19
N TYR A 136 29.55 5.44 -2.21
CA TYR A 136 29.40 6.13 -0.93
C TYR A 136 30.18 5.49 0.24
N ILE A 137 30.75 4.28 0.08
CA ILE A 137 31.40 3.52 1.17
C ILE A 137 32.45 4.34 1.92
N LEU A 138 33.27 5.11 1.21
CA LEU A 138 34.33 5.95 1.79
C LEU A 138 34.14 7.44 1.47
N ASN A 139 32.93 7.83 1.06
CA ASN A 139 32.63 9.23 0.81
C ASN A 139 32.61 9.98 2.15
N LYS A 140 33.54 10.93 2.32
CA LYS A 140 33.74 11.63 3.60
C LYS A 140 32.50 12.42 4.01
N GLU A 141 31.92 13.19 3.10
CA GLU A 141 30.74 14.04 3.37
C GLU A 141 29.53 13.19 3.74
N PHE A 142 29.35 12.05 3.06
CA PHE A 142 28.28 11.11 3.36
C PHE A 142 28.42 10.47 4.75
N LEU A 143 29.62 9.99 5.10
CA LEU A 143 29.87 9.41 6.42
C LEU A 143 29.77 10.46 7.53
N GLU A 144 30.23 11.69 7.28
CA GLU A 144 30.03 12.82 8.19
C GLU A 144 28.54 13.07 8.42
N TYR A 145 27.75 13.12 7.35
CA TYR A 145 26.31 13.28 7.42
C TYR A 145 25.64 12.17 8.25
N LEU A 146 25.93 10.90 7.97
CA LEU A 146 25.37 9.79 8.74
C LEU A 146 25.78 9.87 10.22
N SER A 147 27.05 10.13 10.52
CA SER A 147 27.57 10.16 11.89
C SER A 147 26.88 11.16 12.83
N VAL A 148 26.21 12.17 12.29
CA VAL A 148 25.48 13.20 13.05
C VAL A 148 23.97 13.21 12.76
N PHE A 149 23.49 12.29 11.92
CA PHE A 149 22.10 12.23 11.52
C PHE A 149 21.21 11.82 12.70
N ASN A 150 20.23 12.66 13.04
CA ASN A 150 19.32 12.44 14.16
C ASN A 150 17.86 12.79 13.83
N GLU A 151 17.52 12.96 12.56
CA GLU A 151 16.14 13.25 12.14
C GLU A 151 15.39 11.94 11.89
N PHE A 152 14.47 11.58 12.78
CA PHE A 152 13.65 10.37 12.64
C PHE A 152 12.17 10.70 12.73
N ASP A 153 11.37 9.95 11.98
CA ASP A 153 9.91 9.98 12.13
C ASP A 153 9.47 8.98 13.20
N ASP A 154 9.54 9.44 14.44
CA ASP A 154 9.01 8.76 15.63
C ASP A 154 7.61 9.30 15.95
N SER A 155 6.79 9.61 14.94
CA SER A 155 5.38 9.94 15.23
C SER A 155 4.61 8.67 15.62
N GLU A 156 3.76 8.79 16.63
CA GLU A 156 2.92 7.67 17.08
C GLU A 156 2.03 7.18 15.95
N ASN A 157 1.92 5.86 15.81
CA ASN A 157 1.04 5.25 14.83
C ASN A 157 -0.44 5.59 15.14
N PRO A 158 -1.34 5.58 14.14
CA PRO A 158 -2.76 5.80 14.37
C PRO A 158 -3.38 4.80 15.35
N LYS A 159 -4.10 5.32 16.36
CA LYS A 159 -4.68 4.58 17.51
C LYS A 159 -5.46 3.31 17.14
N PHE A 160 -6.06 3.27 15.96
CA PHE A 160 -6.83 2.10 15.49
C PHE A 160 -5.95 0.88 15.15
N TYR A 161 -4.63 1.01 15.09
CA TYR A 161 -3.70 -0.12 14.97
C TYR A 161 -3.20 -0.66 16.30
N ARG A 162 -3.37 0.09 17.41
CA ARG A 162 -2.72 -0.19 18.70
C ARG A 162 -2.92 -1.62 19.20
N GLU A 163 -4.15 -2.13 19.12
CA GLU A 163 -4.46 -3.49 19.57
C GLU A 163 -3.61 -4.55 18.86
N PHE A 164 -3.32 -4.38 17.57
CA PHE A 164 -2.57 -5.34 16.77
C PHE A 164 -1.07 -5.33 17.11
N PHE A 165 -0.52 -4.17 17.46
CA PHE A 165 0.85 -4.05 17.96
C PHE A 165 0.98 -4.66 19.36
N VAL A 166 0.14 -4.20 20.30
CA VAL A 166 0.21 -4.61 21.72
C VAL A 166 -0.06 -6.11 21.88
N LEU A 167 -1.05 -6.66 21.16
CA LEU A 167 -1.36 -8.09 21.23
C LEU A 167 -0.52 -8.94 20.27
N LYS A 168 0.45 -8.35 19.56
CA LYS A 168 1.29 -9.03 18.55
C LYS A 168 0.44 -9.83 17.55
N LYS A 169 -0.73 -9.29 17.19
CA LYS A 169 -1.75 -10.01 16.42
C LYS A 169 -1.54 -9.75 14.93
N GLU A 170 -1.02 -10.73 14.23
CA GLU A 170 -0.95 -10.67 12.76
C GLU A 170 -2.35 -10.55 12.14
N ILE A 171 -2.42 -9.83 11.03
CA ILE A 171 -3.62 -9.75 10.20
C ILE A 171 -3.46 -10.72 9.03
N PRO A 172 -4.43 -11.64 8.81
CA PRO A 172 -4.29 -12.68 7.79
C PRO A 172 -4.04 -12.11 6.40
N ASP A 173 -2.98 -12.57 5.74
CA ASP A 173 -2.69 -12.29 4.33
C ASP A 173 -3.00 -13.54 3.50
N SER A 174 -3.87 -13.43 2.50
CA SER A 174 -4.16 -14.55 1.60
C SER A 174 -3.00 -14.91 0.66
N ASN A 175 -1.99 -14.04 0.60
CA ASN A 175 -0.86 -14.09 -0.32
C ASN A 175 -1.28 -14.24 -1.81
N GLU A 176 -2.46 -13.72 -2.15
CA GLU A 176 -2.97 -13.67 -3.52
C GLU A 176 -2.40 -12.42 -4.20
N LEU A 177 -1.46 -12.61 -5.13
CA LEU A 177 -0.85 -11.51 -5.87
C LEU A 177 -1.82 -11.00 -6.95
N ARG A 178 -2.69 -10.07 -6.57
CA ARG A 178 -3.59 -9.40 -7.50
C ARG A 178 -2.90 -8.28 -8.25
N ILE A 179 -3.01 -8.34 -9.57
CA ILE A 179 -2.39 -7.41 -10.52
C ILE A 179 -3.37 -7.14 -11.66
N MET A 180 -3.61 -5.86 -11.96
CA MET A 180 -4.46 -5.51 -13.08
C MET A 180 -3.66 -5.34 -14.36
N SER A 181 -4.09 -6.03 -15.42
CA SER A 181 -3.67 -5.71 -16.78
C SER A 181 -4.38 -4.41 -17.20
N THR A 182 -3.65 -3.30 -17.12
CA THR A 182 -4.15 -1.99 -17.52
C THR A 182 -3.59 -1.59 -18.88
N ASN A 183 -4.30 -0.70 -19.55
CA ASN A 183 -3.82 -0.03 -20.77
C ASN A 183 -3.53 1.44 -20.46
N THR A 184 -2.62 2.08 -21.21
CA THR A 184 -2.17 3.48 -21.02
C THR A 184 -3.32 4.49 -21.06
N LYS A 185 -4.47 4.08 -21.62
CA LYS A 185 -5.64 4.92 -21.87
C LYS A 185 -6.58 5.07 -20.68
N VAL A 186 -6.46 4.23 -19.65
CA VAL A 186 -7.36 4.23 -18.48
C VAL A 186 -6.90 5.27 -17.47
N ARG A 187 -6.96 6.55 -17.85
CA ARG A 187 -6.33 7.64 -17.09
C ARG A 187 -7.25 8.25 -16.04
N ARG A 188 -8.57 8.35 -16.28
CA ARG A 188 -9.46 9.10 -15.39
C ARG A 188 -10.47 8.21 -14.70
N LEU A 189 -10.50 8.24 -13.37
CA LEU A 189 -11.45 7.47 -12.54
C LEU A 189 -12.89 7.92 -12.77
N GLY A 190 -13.11 9.18 -13.15
CA GLY A 190 -14.43 9.71 -13.49
C GLY A 190 -15.17 8.92 -14.58
N TYR A 191 -14.47 8.23 -15.49
CA TYR A 191 -15.14 7.36 -16.46
C TYR A 191 -15.82 6.15 -15.83
N PHE A 192 -15.37 5.66 -14.66
CA PHE A 192 -16.08 4.58 -13.97
C PHE A 192 -17.41 5.06 -13.36
N LYS A 193 -17.51 6.35 -13.01
CA LYS A 193 -18.79 6.99 -12.67
C LYS A 193 -19.73 6.98 -13.87
N LEU A 194 -19.20 7.30 -15.04
CA LEU A 194 -19.97 7.21 -16.30
C LEU A 194 -20.35 5.77 -16.64
N VAL A 195 -19.48 4.78 -16.42
CA VAL A 195 -19.82 3.35 -16.58
C VAL A 195 -20.98 2.97 -15.67
N SER A 196 -20.95 3.43 -14.40
CA SER A 196 -22.01 3.25 -13.43
C SER A 196 -23.36 3.73 -13.97
N SER A 197 -23.46 4.99 -14.40
CA SER A 197 -24.70 5.56 -14.95
C SER A 197 -25.12 4.92 -16.28
N PHE A 198 -24.16 4.52 -17.11
CA PHE A 198 -24.44 3.93 -18.42
C PHE A 198 -25.11 2.55 -18.32
N ILE A 199 -24.68 1.73 -17.36
CA ILE A 199 -25.16 0.35 -17.20
C ILE A 199 -26.32 0.23 -16.19
N GLU A 200 -26.62 1.30 -15.47
CA GLU A 200 -27.70 1.35 -14.49
C GLU A 200 -29.03 0.90 -15.11
N ASN A 201 -29.63 -0.14 -14.51
CA ASN A 201 -30.90 -0.75 -14.93
C ASN A 201 -30.96 -1.27 -16.38
N LYS A 202 -29.81 -1.50 -17.04
CA LYS A 202 -29.75 -1.95 -18.44
C LYS A 202 -28.78 -3.10 -18.63
N LYS A 203 -29.19 -4.08 -19.44
CA LYS A 203 -28.27 -5.08 -20.01
C LYS A 203 -27.74 -4.58 -21.34
N VAL A 204 -26.43 -4.57 -21.51
CA VAL A 204 -25.79 -4.09 -22.75
C VAL A 204 -25.09 -5.25 -23.44
N THR A 205 -25.33 -5.47 -24.73
CA THR A 205 -24.69 -6.56 -25.47
C THR A 205 -23.18 -6.37 -25.52
N ALA A 206 -22.42 -7.44 -25.28
CA ALA A 206 -20.96 -7.37 -25.21
C ALA A 206 -20.31 -6.93 -26.53
N VAL A 207 -20.98 -7.18 -27.67
CA VAL A 207 -20.50 -6.77 -29.00
C VAL A 207 -20.55 -5.26 -29.19
N THR A 208 -21.52 -4.56 -28.56
CA THR A 208 -21.76 -3.13 -28.83
C THR A 208 -21.39 -2.21 -27.68
N ILE A 209 -21.08 -2.75 -26.50
CA ILE A 209 -20.85 -1.97 -25.28
C ILE A 209 -19.80 -0.88 -25.47
N ASN A 210 -18.65 -1.22 -26.06
CA ASN A 210 -17.54 -0.28 -26.23
C ASN A 210 -17.96 0.94 -27.05
N ARG A 211 -18.57 0.68 -28.22
CA ARG A 211 -19.04 1.74 -29.12
C ARG A 211 -20.15 2.57 -28.49
N LYS A 212 -21.10 1.94 -27.81
CA LYS A 212 -22.20 2.63 -27.12
C LYS A 212 -21.69 3.50 -25.98
N PHE A 213 -20.70 3.02 -25.22
CA PHE A 213 -20.09 3.78 -24.14
C PHE A 213 -19.27 4.97 -24.65
N GLU A 214 -18.59 4.86 -25.80
CA GLU A 214 -17.97 6.03 -26.45
C GLU A 214 -19.00 7.11 -26.76
N VAL A 215 -20.12 6.74 -27.39
CA VAL A 215 -21.19 7.71 -27.73
C VAL A 215 -21.74 8.36 -26.46
N PHE A 216 -21.96 7.58 -25.40
CA PHE A 216 -22.43 8.09 -24.12
C PHE A 216 -21.43 9.09 -23.49
N SER A 217 -20.14 8.77 -23.55
CA SER A 217 -19.08 9.55 -22.89
C SER A 217 -18.83 10.91 -23.54
N VAL A 218 -19.15 11.09 -24.84
CA VAL A 218 -18.93 12.36 -25.56
C VAL A 218 -19.62 13.54 -24.87
N ASN A 219 -20.79 13.31 -24.27
CA ASN A 219 -21.56 14.35 -23.59
C ASN A 219 -20.80 15.00 -22.42
N PHE A 220 -19.78 14.33 -21.89
CA PHE A 220 -18.99 14.77 -20.74
C PHE A 220 -17.60 15.30 -21.14
N THR A 221 -17.33 15.46 -22.44
CA THR A 221 -16.03 15.91 -22.95
C THR A 221 -15.62 17.26 -22.36
N GLN A 222 -16.56 18.21 -22.30
CA GLN A 222 -16.31 19.56 -21.80
C GLN A 222 -15.88 19.55 -20.33
N GLU A 223 -16.52 18.70 -19.52
CA GLU A 223 -16.20 18.52 -18.10
C GLU A 223 -14.76 18.03 -17.90
N LEU A 224 -14.24 17.18 -18.79
CA LEU A 224 -12.83 16.75 -18.72
C LEU A 224 -11.87 17.88 -19.09
N THR A 225 -12.18 18.65 -20.13
CA THR A 225 -11.28 19.71 -20.65
C THR A 225 -11.04 20.84 -19.67
N VAL A 226 -11.99 21.12 -18.77
CA VAL A 226 -11.83 22.17 -17.74
C VAL A 226 -11.06 21.71 -16.51
N ASN A 227 -10.73 20.42 -16.40
CA ASN A 227 -9.87 19.92 -15.32
C ASN A 227 -8.39 20.26 -15.59
N GLU A 228 -7.61 20.39 -14.51
CA GLU A 228 -6.15 20.61 -14.58
C GLU A 228 -5.45 19.57 -15.47
N ASN A 229 -5.90 18.31 -15.41
CA ASN A 229 -5.44 17.24 -16.28
C ASN A 229 -6.50 16.80 -17.28
N SER A 230 -6.47 17.36 -18.49
CA SER A 230 -7.42 17.06 -19.57
C SER A 230 -7.10 15.81 -20.40
N LYS A 231 -6.08 15.02 -20.02
CA LYS A 231 -5.67 13.81 -20.76
C LYS A 231 -6.66 12.66 -20.55
N GLY A 232 -6.66 11.71 -21.49
CA GLY A 232 -7.45 10.48 -21.38
C GLY A 232 -8.87 10.55 -21.97
N LEU A 233 -9.12 11.50 -22.87
CA LEU A 233 -10.41 11.64 -23.56
C LEU A 233 -10.81 10.37 -24.34
N ILE A 234 -12.01 9.85 -24.06
CA ILE A 234 -12.66 8.83 -24.89
C ILE A 234 -13.23 9.51 -26.14
N LYS A 235 -12.88 9.01 -27.33
CA LYS A 235 -13.32 9.57 -28.62
C LYS A 235 -14.15 8.55 -29.38
N VAL A 236 -15.14 9.01 -30.11
CA VAL A 236 -15.93 8.13 -30.97
C VAL A 236 -15.06 7.52 -32.08
N THR A 237 -15.01 6.20 -32.12
CA THR A 237 -14.31 5.40 -33.14
C THR A 237 -15.28 4.46 -33.85
N LYS A 238 -14.85 3.83 -34.95
CA LYS A 238 -15.70 2.86 -35.68
C LYS A 238 -16.03 1.63 -34.83
N THR A 239 -15.09 1.16 -34.02
CA THR A 239 -15.17 -0.13 -33.32
C THR A 239 -15.34 -0.03 -31.80
N GLY A 240 -15.30 1.17 -31.21
CA GLY A 240 -15.33 1.33 -29.76
C GLY A 240 -13.96 1.24 -29.08
N ILE A 241 -12.86 1.25 -29.84
CA ILE A 241 -11.51 0.91 -29.33
C ILE A 241 -10.96 1.92 -28.31
N SER A 242 -11.52 3.13 -28.22
CA SER A 242 -11.08 4.11 -27.20
C SER A 242 -11.71 3.86 -25.83
N ALA A 243 -12.95 3.35 -25.79
CA ALA A 243 -13.65 2.96 -24.56
C ALA A 243 -13.28 1.57 -24.04
N LYS A 244 -12.87 0.67 -24.94
CA LYS A 244 -12.53 -0.73 -24.60
C LYS A 244 -11.63 -0.85 -23.37
N PRO A 245 -10.54 -0.08 -23.20
CA PRO A 245 -9.73 -0.12 -21.99
C PRO A 245 -10.49 0.11 -20.68
N TYR A 246 -11.43 1.06 -20.65
CA TYR A 246 -12.23 1.34 -19.46
C TYR A 246 -13.23 0.22 -19.18
N ILE A 247 -13.85 -0.34 -20.22
CA ILE A 247 -14.76 -1.49 -20.08
C ILE A 247 -14.01 -2.72 -19.58
N ASP A 248 -12.85 -3.04 -20.16
CA ASP A 248 -12.02 -4.17 -19.72
C ASP A 248 -11.55 -3.97 -18.27
N THR A 249 -11.19 -2.75 -17.89
CA THR A 249 -10.78 -2.43 -16.51
C THR A 249 -11.95 -2.51 -15.53
N ALA A 250 -13.15 -2.07 -15.93
CA ALA A 250 -14.36 -2.20 -15.13
C ALA A 250 -14.75 -3.66 -14.91
N VAL A 251 -14.44 -4.56 -15.85
CA VAL A 251 -14.57 -6.02 -15.65
C VAL A 251 -13.55 -6.50 -14.62
N ASN A 252 -12.29 -6.07 -14.71
CA ASN A 252 -11.24 -6.48 -13.77
C ASN A 252 -11.49 -6.01 -12.33
N PHE A 253 -12.15 -4.86 -12.15
CA PHE A 253 -12.63 -4.38 -10.84
C PHE A 253 -13.92 -5.07 -10.35
N ASP A 254 -14.47 -6.04 -11.09
CA ASP A 254 -15.80 -6.62 -10.86
C ASP A 254 -16.95 -5.59 -10.81
N PHE A 255 -16.75 -4.39 -11.37
CA PHE A 255 -17.79 -3.38 -11.48
C PHE A 255 -18.87 -3.82 -12.46
N ILE A 256 -18.49 -4.49 -13.55
CA ILE A 256 -19.44 -5.06 -14.52
C ILE A 256 -19.10 -6.52 -14.81
N ASN A 257 -20.13 -7.34 -14.95
CA ASN A 257 -20.01 -8.78 -15.21
C ASN A 257 -20.64 -9.16 -16.55
N LYS A 258 -19.98 -10.04 -17.30
CA LYS A 258 -20.49 -10.61 -18.55
C LYS A 258 -21.23 -11.92 -18.29
N ILE A 259 -22.55 -11.93 -18.50
CA ILE A 259 -23.40 -13.12 -18.38
C ILE A 259 -24.21 -13.27 -19.67
N ASN A 260 -24.18 -14.45 -20.29
CA ASN A 260 -24.93 -14.77 -21.51
C ASN A 260 -24.78 -13.71 -22.63
N ASN A 261 -23.55 -13.23 -22.85
CA ASN A 261 -23.21 -12.18 -23.83
C ASN A 261 -23.76 -10.77 -23.53
N PHE A 262 -24.25 -10.53 -22.32
CA PHE A 262 -24.64 -9.20 -21.84
C PHE A 262 -23.76 -8.78 -20.67
N TYR A 263 -23.41 -7.50 -20.62
CA TYR A 263 -22.85 -6.88 -19.43
C TYR A 263 -23.98 -6.36 -18.52
N SER A 264 -23.75 -6.46 -17.21
CA SER A 264 -24.61 -5.94 -16.16
C SER A 264 -23.78 -5.50 -14.94
N SER A 265 -24.34 -4.64 -14.07
CA SER A 265 -23.65 -4.22 -12.85
C SER A 265 -23.28 -5.40 -11.96
N GLY A 266 -22.03 -5.43 -11.50
CA GLY A 266 -21.56 -6.27 -10.41
C GLY A 266 -22.08 -5.81 -9.04
N LYS A 267 -21.80 -6.60 -8.00
CA LYS A 267 -22.31 -6.33 -6.64
C LYS A 267 -21.81 -4.99 -6.09
N GLN A 268 -20.51 -4.71 -6.23
CA GLN A 268 -19.90 -3.46 -5.77
C GLN A 268 -20.42 -2.24 -6.54
N LEU A 269 -20.53 -2.32 -7.86
CA LEU A 269 -21.07 -1.20 -8.66
C LEU A 269 -22.53 -0.92 -8.32
N LYS A 270 -23.34 -1.92 -7.96
CA LYS A 270 -24.71 -1.69 -7.47
C LYS A 270 -24.73 -0.90 -6.17
N VAL A 271 -23.81 -1.19 -5.23
CA VAL A 271 -23.67 -0.41 -4.00
C VAL A 271 -23.27 1.03 -4.34
N TYR A 272 -22.31 1.20 -5.25
CA TYR A 272 -21.92 2.52 -5.74
C TYR A 272 -23.09 3.27 -6.40
N GLN A 273 -23.89 2.63 -7.26
CA GLN A 273 -25.07 3.23 -7.91
C GLN A 273 -26.06 3.78 -6.88
N VAL A 274 -26.40 2.99 -5.85
CA VAL A 274 -27.31 3.40 -4.78
C VAL A 274 -26.75 4.58 -4.00
N LEU A 275 -25.53 4.45 -3.46
CA LEU A 275 -24.92 5.52 -2.65
C LEU A 275 -24.66 6.79 -3.44
N HIS A 276 -24.22 6.67 -4.68
CA HIS A 276 -24.02 7.81 -5.56
C HIS A 276 -25.35 8.55 -5.85
N SER A 277 -26.49 7.86 -5.78
CA SER A 277 -27.82 8.50 -5.92
C SER A 277 -28.31 9.20 -4.65
N GLU A 278 -27.90 8.71 -3.47
CA GLU A 278 -28.32 9.22 -2.16
C GLU A 278 -27.42 10.35 -1.64
N LEU A 279 -26.15 10.38 -2.04
CA LEU A 279 -25.13 11.31 -1.54
C LEU A 279 -24.95 12.54 -2.45
N PRO A 280 -24.41 13.66 -1.91
CA PRO A 280 -24.12 14.86 -2.68
C PRO A 280 -23.22 14.59 -3.90
N LYS A 281 -23.58 15.21 -5.03
CA LYS A 281 -22.86 15.06 -6.30
C LYS A 281 -22.08 16.33 -6.63
N ASN A 282 -20.87 16.14 -7.14
CA ASN A 282 -20.17 17.21 -7.86
C ASN A 282 -20.82 17.41 -9.23
N SER A 283 -20.88 18.66 -9.69
CA SER A 283 -21.40 18.99 -11.02
C SER A 283 -20.54 18.43 -12.15
N ASN A 284 -19.22 18.32 -11.93
CA ASN A 284 -18.27 17.73 -12.86
C ASN A 284 -18.02 16.26 -12.52
N VAL A 285 -18.29 15.36 -13.45
CA VAL A 285 -18.15 13.91 -13.26
C VAL A 285 -16.70 13.49 -12.98
N PHE A 286 -15.71 14.25 -13.46
CA PHE A 286 -14.28 13.99 -13.26
C PHE A 286 -13.75 14.59 -11.96
N SER A 287 -14.57 15.35 -11.22
CA SER A 287 -14.27 15.75 -9.85
C SER A 287 -14.82 14.70 -8.89
N LEU A 288 -13.92 13.99 -8.19
CA LEU A 288 -14.28 12.93 -7.26
C LEU A 288 -14.79 13.53 -5.94
N SER A 289 -15.99 13.12 -5.49
CA SER A 289 -16.45 13.36 -4.12
C SER A 289 -15.69 12.49 -3.14
N ASP A 290 -15.87 12.69 -1.83
CA ASP A 290 -15.18 11.84 -0.84
C ASP A 290 -15.66 10.39 -0.90
N PHE A 291 -16.94 10.17 -1.19
CA PHE A 291 -17.45 8.83 -1.50
C PHE A 291 -16.76 8.22 -2.73
N ASP A 292 -16.61 8.98 -3.81
CA ASP A 292 -15.91 8.50 -5.00
C ASP A 292 -14.45 8.11 -4.66
N LYS A 293 -13.75 8.94 -3.89
CA LYS A 293 -12.35 8.70 -3.51
C LYS A 293 -12.20 7.47 -2.65
N ILE A 294 -12.98 7.32 -1.56
CA ILE A 294 -12.87 6.14 -0.69
C ILE A 294 -13.22 4.86 -1.46
N PHE A 295 -14.27 4.90 -2.28
CA PHE A 295 -14.69 3.75 -3.07
C PHE A 295 -13.62 3.34 -4.10
N PHE A 296 -13.10 4.28 -4.89
CA PHE A 296 -12.10 3.95 -5.89
C PHE A 296 -10.75 3.59 -5.28
N LEU A 297 -10.32 4.26 -4.21
CA LEU A 297 -9.09 3.92 -3.50
C LEU A 297 -9.16 2.48 -2.94
N GLU A 298 -10.25 2.12 -2.27
CA GLU A 298 -10.43 0.76 -1.75
C GLU A 298 -10.34 -0.30 -2.85
N ASN A 299 -10.99 -0.07 -4.00
CA ASN A 299 -10.96 -1.01 -5.12
C ASN A 299 -9.59 -1.07 -5.81
N ILE A 300 -8.89 0.06 -5.95
CA ILE A 300 -7.53 0.08 -6.49
C ILE A 300 -6.59 -0.70 -5.57
N LEU A 301 -6.64 -0.46 -4.26
CA LEU A 301 -5.84 -1.21 -3.30
C LEU A 301 -6.21 -2.69 -3.31
N LYS A 302 -7.48 -3.06 -3.44
CA LYS A 302 -7.91 -4.47 -3.44
C LYS A 302 -7.49 -5.26 -4.69
N TYR A 303 -7.54 -4.65 -5.86
CA TYR A 303 -7.35 -5.35 -7.15
C TYR A 303 -5.98 -5.10 -7.78
N ASP A 304 -5.29 -4.04 -7.38
CA ASP A 304 -4.07 -3.57 -8.02
C ASP A 304 -2.95 -3.18 -7.04
N TYR A 305 -3.02 -3.73 -5.82
CA TYR A 305 -2.12 -3.39 -4.72
C TYR A 305 -0.65 -3.39 -5.12
N PHE A 306 -0.18 -4.46 -5.77
CA PHE A 306 1.24 -4.65 -6.06
C PHE A 306 1.81 -3.51 -6.91
N TYR A 307 1.18 -3.18 -8.03
CA TYR A 307 1.66 -2.09 -8.89
C TYR A 307 1.32 -0.70 -8.33
N PHE A 308 0.28 -0.57 -7.51
CA PHE A 308 -0.07 0.74 -6.95
C PHE A 308 0.88 1.12 -5.79
N SER A 309 1.06 0.21 -4.83
CA SER A 309 1.91 0.41 -3.64
C SER A 309 3.38 0.63 -4.00
N ASN A 310 3.94 -0.19 -4.90
CA ASN A 310 5.34 -0.03 -5.32
C ASN A 310 5.56 1.29 -6.05
N LEU A 311 4.57 1.80 -6.80
CA LEU A 311 4.69 3.10 -7.47
C LEU A 311 4.61 4.24 -6.45
N LEU A 312 3.70 4.13 -5.47
CA LEU A 312 3.59 5.09 -4.38
C LEU A 312 4.88 5.15 -3.56
N GLU A 313 5.50 4.00 -3.30
CA GLU A 313 6.80 3.90 -2.61
C GLU A 313 7.92 4.63 -3.35
N VAL A 314 8.05 4.43 -4.67
CA VAL A 314 9.04 5.14 -5.49
C VAL A 314 8.83 6.65 -5.40
N ILE A 315 7.57 7.10 -5.44
CA ILE A 315 7.24 8.53 -5.36
C ILE A 315 7.51 9.09 -3.96
N TYR A 316 7.16 8.34 -2.90
CA TYR A 316 7.40 8.71 -1.51
C TYR A 316 8.89 8.91 -1.22
N ILE A 317 9.71 7.94 -1.61
CA ILE A 317 11.15 7.96 -1.37
C ILE A 317 11.84 9.14 -2.06
N ASN A 318 11.35 9.56 -3.23
CA ASN A 318 11.97 10.64 -3.99
C ASN A 318 11.39 12.02 -3.69
N GLU A 319 10.25 12.12 -2.98
CA GLU A 319 9.38 13.31 -2.78
C GLU A 319 8.82 13.94 -4.06
N ARG A 320 9.72 14.17 -5.03
CA ARG A 320 9.51 14.82 -6.31
C ARG A 320 10.40 14.17 -7.36
N THR A 321 9.79 13.57 -8.37
CA THR A 321 10.50 12.79 -9.39
C THR A 321 9.94 13.02 -10.79
N SER A 322 10.79 12.94 -11.81
CA SER A 322 10.31 12.98 -13.19
C SER A 322 9.73 11.62 -13.60
N TYR A 323 8.89 11.60 -14.63
CA TYR A 323 8.36 10.35 -15.19
C TYR A 323 9.46 9.43 -15.74
N ILE A 324 10.54 10.01 -16.28
CA ILE A 324 11.67 9.26 -16.85
C ILE A 324 12.43 8.53 -15.73
N ASP A 325 12.62 9.21 -14.59
CA ASP A 325 13.30 8.63 -13.43
C ASP A 325 12.46 7.52 -12.79
N ILE A 326 11.13 7.67 -12.76
CA ILE A 326 10.24 6.57 -12.33
C ILE A 326 10.45 5.36 -13.26
N ILE A 327 10.43 5.55 -14.59
CA ILE A 327 10.61 4.46 -15.55
C ILE A 327 11.94 3.73 -15.33
N SER A 328 13.04 4.45 -15.08
CA SER A 328 14.37 3.86 -15.00
C SER A 328 14.52 2.91 -13.81
N VAL A 329 13.81 3.15 -12.69
CA VAL A 329 13.92 2.34 -11.47
C VAL A 329 12.78 1.33 -11.28
N TYR A 330 11.61 1.56 -11.91
CA TYR A 330 10.39 0.85 -11.51
C TYR A 330 10.40 -0.65 -11.84
N LYS A 331 11.03 -1.08 -12.95
CA LYS A 331 11.13 -2.51 -13.27
C LYS A 331 11.91 -3.27 -12.20
N ASP A 332 13.05 -2.74 -11.78
CA ASP A 332 13.92 -3.38 -10.79
C ASP A 332 13.26 -3.40 -9.42
N LYS A 333 12.54 -2.32 -9.06
CA LYS A 333 11.70 -2.27 -7.87
C LYS A 333 10.71 -3.43 -7.82
N LEU A 334 9.96 -3.66 -8.90
CA LEU A 334 8.98 -4.76 -8.99
C LEU A 334 9.65 -6.14 -8.90
N ILE A 335 10.80 -6.31 -9.57
CA ILE A 335 11.55 -7.58 -9.54
C ILE A 335 12.02 -7.89 -8.12
N ASN A 336 12.61 -6.90 -7.44
CA ASN A 336 13.14 -7.06 -6.09
C ASN A 336 12.01 -7.36 -5.09
N GLN A 337 10.87 -6.68 -5.22
CA GLN A 337 9.69 -6.95 -4.39
C GLN A 337 9.16 -8.38 -4.57
N LEU A 338 9.11 -8.91 -5.80
CA LEU A 338 8.67 -10.28 -6.05
C LEU A 338 9.67 -11.33 -5.52
N LYS A 339 10.97 -11.03 -5.58
CA LYS A 339 12.01 -11.89 -4.98
C LYS A 339 11.87 -11.94 -3.46
N GLU A 340 11.63 -10.80 -2.83
CA GLU A 340 11.37 -10.67 -1.39
C GLU A 340 10.10 -11.42 -0.96
N PHE A 341 9.01 -11.30 -1.72
CA PHE A 341 7.82 -12.10 -1.44
C PHE A 341 8.08 -13.61 -1.52
N ASN A 342 8.95 -14.07 -2.42
CA ASN A 342 9.31 -15.48 -2.51
C ASN A 342 10.22 -15.96 -1.37
N SER A 343 11.06 -15.09 -0.77
CA SER A 343 11.98 -15.54 0.29
C SER A 343 11.27 -15.92 1.58
N PHE A 344 10.11 -15.31 1.86
CA PHE A 344 9.35 -15.58 3.09
C PHE A 344 8.16 -16.53 2.90
N ASN A 345 7.72 -16.76 1.65
CA ASN A 345 6.56 -17.60 1.37
C ASN A 345 6.91 -19.09 1.31
N ARG A 346 6.52 -19.84 2.34
CA ARG A 346 6.64 -21.31 2.37
C ARG A 346 5.59 -22.02 1.51
N ASN A 347 4.56 -21.32 1.06
CA ASN A 347 3.49 -21.91 0.24
C ASN A 347 3.89 -22.01 -1.23
N ARG A 348 4.05 -23.25 -1.72
CA ARG A 348 4.45 -23.53 -3.12
C ARG A 348 3.49 -22.98 -4.17
N LYS A 349 2.17 -22.97 -3.90
CA LYS A 349 1.18 -22.44 -4.85
C LYS A 349 1.37 -20.94 -5.03
N VAL A 350 1.45 -20.22 -3.92
CA VAL A 350 1.72 -18.77 -3.87
C VAL A 350 3.05 -18.46 -4.56
N SER A 351 4.12 -19.18 -4.21
CA SER A 351 5.43 -18.98 -4.83
C SER A 351 5.40 -19.22 -6.35
N ASN A 352 4.65 -20.20 -6.84
CA ASN A 352 4.49 -20.42 -8.29
C ASN A 352 3.77 -19.26 -8.98
N GLU A 353 2.74 -18.67 -8.34
CA GLU A 353 2.02 -17.51 -8.86
C GLU A 353 2.94 -16.28 -8.94
N ILE A 354 3.68 -16.00 -7.85
CA ILE A 354 4.70 -14.92 -7.80
C ILE A 354 5.77 -15.14 -8.87
N ASN A 355 6.32 -16.36 -8.98
CA ASN A 355 7.33 -16.70 -9.98
C ASN A 355 6.83 -16.55 -11.43
N THR A 356 5.54 -16.79 -11.67
CA THR A 356 4.92 -16.58 -12.98
C THR A 356 4.92 -15.09 -13.34
N VAL A 357 4.56 -14.22 -12.40
CA VAL A 357 4.62 -12.76 -12.62
C VAL A 357 6.07 -12.27 -12.76
N LEU A 358 6.99 -12.77 -11.92
CA LEU A 358 8.41 -12.43 -11.97
C LEU A 358 9.02 -12.77 -13.34
N LYS A 359 8.82 -13.99 -13.84
CA LYS A 359 9.28 -14.42 -15.17
C LYS A 359 8.71 -13.53 -16.28
N ARG A 360 7.43 -13.16 -16.17
CA ARG A 360 6.78 -12.26 -17.14
C ARG A 360 7.44 -10.89 -17.19
N ILE A 361 7.78 -10.30 -16.04
CA ILE A 361 8.43 -8.98 -15.95
C ILE A 361 9.88 -9.03 -16.43
N LEU A 362 10.61 -10.09 -16.07
CA LEU A 362 12.00 -10.30 -16.53
C LEU A 362 12.07 -10.33 -18.07
N ASN A 363 11.10 -11.00 -18.70
CA ASN A 363 11.04 -11.20 -20.16
C ASN A 363 10.49 -10.00 -20.96
N TRP A 364 10.35 -8.82 -20.37
CA TRP A 364 9.96 -7.62 -21.14
C TRP A 364 11.08 -7.19 -22.10
N GLU A 365 10.88 -7.42 -23.40
CA GLU A 365 11.84 -7.05 -24.46
C GLU A 365 11.99 -5.53 -24.67
N LYS A 366 10.96 -4.74 -24.34
CA LYS A 366 10.97 -3.26 -24.37
C LYS A 366 10.29 -2.71 -23.11
N PRO A 367 10.99 -2.76 -21.96
CA PRO A 367 10.41 -2.45 -20.65
C PRO A 367 9.64 -1.14 -20.63
N GLU A 368 10.14 -0.10 -21.29
CA GLU A 368 9.59 1.26 -21.28
C GLU A 368 8.15 1.28 -21.80
N LYS A 369 7.84 0.46 -22.81
CA LYS A 369 6.47 0.35 -23.36
C LYS A 369 5.52 -0.29 -22.37
N TYR A 370 5.94 -1.39 -21.74
CA TYR A 370 5.14 -2.07 -20.71
C TYR A 370 4.94 -1.17 -19.50
N LEU A 371 6.01 -0.53 -19.05
CA LEU A 371 6.01 0.42 -17.94
C LEU A 371 5.09 1.60 -18.23
N GLU A 372 5.00 2.10 -19.47
CA GLU A 372 4.01 3.14 -19.82
C GLU A 372 2.57 2.67 -19.54
N HIS A 373 2.24 1.44 -19.92
CA HIS A 373 0.91 0.84 -19.68
C HIS A 373 0.61 0.57 -18.20
N VAL A 374 1.64 0.44 -17.37
CA VAL A 374 1.52 0.21 -15.93
C VAL A 374 1.50 1.55 -15.16
N ILE A 375 2.51 2.39 -15.35
CA ILE A 375 2.72 3.61 -14.56
C ILE A 375 1.67 4.68 -14.92
N MET A 376 1.44 4.94 -16.20
CA MET A 376 0.63 6.09 -16.63
C MET A 376 -0.80 6.06 -16.07
N PRO A 377 -1.57 4.94 -16.16
CA PRO A 377 -2.90 4.88 -15.54
C PRO A 377 -2.87 5.20 -14.05
N ARG A 378 -1.93 4.60 -13.31
CA ARG A 378 -1.83 4.71 -11.85
C ARG A 378 -1.44 6.10 -11.40
N LEU A 379 -0.51 6.77 -12.09
CA LEU A 379 -0.22 8.18 -11.83
C LEU A 379 -1.47 9.05 -12.01
N ASN A 380 -2.27 8.83 -13.06
CA ASN A 380 -3.48 9.62 -13.24
C ASN A 380 -4.57 9.27 -12.20
N TRP A 381 -4.64 8.03 -11.72
CA TRP A 381 -5.52 7.67 -10.60
C TRP A 381 -5.07 8.31 -9.29
N MET A 382 -3.77 8.33 -9.01
CA MET A 382 -3.20 9.02 -7.85
C MET A 382 -3.44 10.54 -7.92
N LEU A 383 -3.41 11.14 -9.12
CA LEU A 383 -3.81 12.54 -9.33
C LEU A 383 -5.29 12.76 -9.04
N ASP A 384 -6.18 11.91 -9.57
CA ASP A 384 -7.64 12.00 -9.33
C ASP A 384 -7.98 11.83 -7.84
N LEU A 385 -7.17 11.05 -7.10
CA LEU A 385 -7.28 10.83 -5.66
C LEU A 385 -6.52 11.89 -4.82
N ASN A 386 -5.86 12.88 -5.43
CA ASN A 386 -5.03 13.87 -4.74
C ASN A 386 -3.87 13.30 -3.91
N LEU A 387 -3.40 12.08 -4.20
CA LEU A 387 -2.24 11.46 -3.54
C LEU A 387 -0.92 12.04 -4.04
N ILE A 388 -0.93 12.52 -5.28
CA ILE A 388 0.18 13.23 -5.91
C ILE A 388 -0.35 14.49 -6.58
N LYS A 389 0.56 15.40 -6.92
CA LYS A 389 0.31 16.58 -7.76
C LYS A 389 1.42 16.70 -8.80
N LEU A 390 1.18 17.51 -9.82
CA LEU A 390 2.21 17.86 -10.81
C LEU A 390 2.77 19.24 -10.48
N ASP A 391 4.09 19.37 -10.49
CA ASP A 391 4.74 20.68 -10.40
C ASP A 391 4.69 21.43 -11.74
N ARG A 392 5.24 22.65 -11.78
CA ARG A 392 5.32 23.48 -13.01
C ARG A 392 6.12 22.85 -14.16
N LYS A 393 6.99 21.88 -13.87
CA LYS A 393 7.81 21.13 -14.84
C LYS A 393 7.18 19.77 -15.20
N ASN A 394 5.98 19.47 -14.71
CA ASN A 394 5.30 18.17 -14.80
C ASN A 394 6.04 17.02 -14.08
N ASN A 395 6.90 17.31 -13.10
CA ASN A 395 7.37 16.29 -12.18
C ASN A 395 6.24 15.90 -11.23
N VAL A 396 6.24 14.64 -10.84
CA VAL A 396 5.31 14.09 -9.87
C VAL A 396 5.82 14.43 -8.48
N GLU A 397 4.99 15.06 -7.65
CA GLU A 397 5.27 15.39 -6.25
C GLU A 397 4.23 14.70 -5.36
N ILE A 398 4.67 14.04 -4.30
CA ILE A 398 3.76 13.45 -3.31
C ILE A 398 3.02 14.53 -2.54
N THR A 399 1.74 14.30 -2.22
CA THR A 399 0.99 15.18 -1.31
C THR A 399 1.02 14.62 0.11
N LYS A 400 0.60 15.42 1.09
CA LYS A 400 0.41 14.94 2.47
C LYS A 400 -0.56 13.76 2.57
N ILE A 401 -1.55 13.69 1.69
CA ILE A 401 -2.50 12.58 1.63
C ILE A 401 -1.79 11.32 1.12
N GLY A 402 -0.94 11.45 0.09
CA GLY A 402 -0.11 10.36 -0.41
C GLY A 402 0.91 9.88 0.62
N ASP A 403 1.56 10.80 1.34
CA ASP A 403 2.48 10.50 2.44
C ASP A 403 1.79 9.64 3.50
N LYS A 404 0.65 10.11 4.04
CA LYS A 404 -0.13 9.37 5.04
C LYS A 404 -0.61 8.01 4.57
N LEU A 405 -1.02 7.89 3.30
CA LEU A 405 -1.42 6.59 2.76
C LEU A 405 -0.24 5.61 2.73
N PHE A 406 0.95 6.10 2.34
CA PHE A 406 2.16 5.27 2.33
C PHE A 406 2.63 4.90 3.74
N GLU A 407 2.49 5.80 4.72
CA GLU A 407 2.74 5.50 6.13
C GLU A 407 1.82 4.39 6.63
N ASN A 408 0.52 4.44 6.32
CA ASN A 408 -0.42 3.36 6.65
C ASN A 408 0.00 2.02 6.04
N ILE A 409 0.43 2.01 4.78
CA ILE A 409 0.97 0.80 4.12
C ILE A 409 2.25 0.29 4.81
N SER A 410 3.11 1.19 5.29
CA SER A 410 4.33 0.84 6.01
C SER A 410 4.01 0.19 7.35
N ILE A 411 3.03 0.72 8.09
CA ILE A 411 2.55 0.15 9.35
C ILE A 411 2.01 -1.27 9.17
N TRP A 412 1.36 -1.57 8.05
CA TRP A 412 0.89 -2.92 7.76
C TRP A 412 2.02 -3.95 7.71
N ASN A 413 3.20 -3.55 7.22
CA ASN A 413 4.36 -4.43 7.18
C ASN A 413 4.85 -4.77 8.59
N ASP A 414 4.77 -3.82 9.53
CA ASP A 414 5.23 -4.01 10.91
C ASP A 414 4.26 -4.87 11.71
N ILE A 415 2.95 -4.68 11.51
CA ILE A 415 1.91 -5.54 12.12
C ILE A 415 2.15 -7.00 11.75
N ASN A 416 2.49 -7.26 10.49
CA ASN A 416 2.74 -8.61 9.99
C ASN A 416 4.22 -9.03 10.03
N THR A 417 5.12 -8.17 10.49
CA THR A 417 6.61 -8.31 10.47
C THR A 417 7.19 -8.71 9.10
N LYS A 418 6.46 -8.41 8.03
CA LYS A 418 6.81 -8.72 6.63
C LYS A 418 5.97 -7.87 5.69
N LYS A 419 6.47 -7.65 4.48
CA LYS A 419 5.69 -6.90 3.49
C LYS A 419 4.40 -7.60 3.10
N VAL A 420 3.30 -6.87 3.14
CA VAL A 420 1.97 -7.36 2.77
C VAL A 420 1.90 -7.65 1.27
N ILE A 421 1.28 -8.77 0.89
CA ILE A 421 1.05 -9.19 -0.50
C ILE A 421 -0.40 -8.91 -0.90
N SER A 422 -1.36 -9.31 -0.07
CA SER A 422 -2.80 -9.06 -0.30
C SER A 422 -3.36 -8.19 0.83
N PRO A 423 -3.89 -7.00 0.51
CA PRO A 423 -4.34 -6.07 1.54
C PRO A 423 -5.79 -6.32 1.99
N ASP A 424 -6.51 -7.32 1.45
CA ASP A 424 -7.95 -7.50 1.67
C ASP A 424 -8.35 -7.43 3.16
N SER A 425 -7.65 -8.17 4.03
CA SER A 425 -7.97 -8.20 5.46
C SER A 425 -7.71 -6.88 6.17
N PHE A 426 -6.69 -6.12 5.76
CA PHE A 426 -6.41 -4.78 6.27
C PHE A 426 -7.49 -3.80 5.80
N LEU A 427 -7.86 -3.83 4.52
CA LEU A 427 -8.92 -2.98 3.97
C LEU A 427 -10.27 -3.27 4.62
N ASP A 428 -10.61 -4.54 4.83
CA ASP A 428 -11.85 -4.95 5.49
C ASP A 428 -11.94 -4.42 6.94
N ARG A 429 -10.82 -4.18 7.61
CA ARG A 429 -10.78 -3.61 8.97
C ARG A 429 -10.70 -2.10 8.97
N PHE A 430 -9.83 -1.53 8.13
CA PHE A 430 -9.32 -0.18 8.33
C PHE A 430 -9.59 0.78 7.20
N MET A 431 -10.17 0.38 6.07
CA MET A 431 -10.30 1.28 4.90
C MET A 431 -10.94 2.63 5.25
N VAL A 432 -11.99 2.63 6.08
CA VAL A 432 -12.65 3.87 6.55
C VAL A 432 -11.71 4.70 7.43
N HIS A 433 -11.02 4.07 8.38
CA HIS A 433 -10.07 4.74 9.26
C HIS A 433 -8.88 5.32 8.49
N ILE A 434 -8.35 4.59 7.51
CA ILE A 434 -7.24 5.04 6.67
C ILE A 434 -7.65 6.22 5.80
N PHE A 435 -8.83 6.14 5.18
CA PHE A 435 -9.34 7.24 4.38
C PHE A 435 -9.51 8.49 5.24
N ASP A 436 -10.10 8.35 6.41
CA ASP A 436 -10.30 9.47 7.33
C ASP A 436 -8.97 10.08 7.83
N ASP A 437 -8.00 9.26 8.22
CA ASP A 437 -6.66 9.71 8.59
C ASP A 437 -5.98 10.48 7.45
N CYS A 438 -6.04 9.95 6.22
CA CYS A 438 -5.39 10.55 5.05
C CYS A 438 -6.04 11.87 4.61
N TYR A 439 -7.38 11.95 4.57
CA TYR A 439 -8.10 13.06 3.94
C TYR A 439 -8.63 14.10 4.93
N ASN A 440 -8.92 13.71 6.17
CA ASN A 440 -9.52 14.59 7.17
C ASN A 440 -8.57 14.89 8.35
N ASN A 441 -7.41 14.22 8.43
CA ASN A 441 -6.45 14.33 9.54
C ASN A 441 -7.09 14.17 10.92
N SER A 442 -8.20 13.44 10.98
CA SER A 442 -9.07 13.54 12.13
C SER A 442 -8.72 12.48 13.17
N GLU A 443 -8.15 12.93 14.29
CA GLU A 443 -8.17 12.18 15.56
C GLU A 443 -9.60 12.09 16.14
N THR A 444 -10.64 12.47 15.39
CA THR A 444 -11.98 12.65 15.94
C THR A 444 -12.59 11.35 16.42
N ASN A 445 -13.22 11.48 17.59
CA ASN A 445 -13.92 10.45 18.33
C ASN A 445 -15.00 9.82 17.46
N SER A 446 -14.76 8.58 16.98
CA SER A 446 -15.88 7.69 16.70
C SER A 446 -16.81 7.71 17.93
N PRO A 447 -18.14 7.74 17.75
CA PRO A 447 -19.07 7.59 18.87
C PRO A 447 -18.65 6.42 19.74
N ILE A 448 -18.46 6.64 21.04
CA ILE A 448 -17.99 5.60 21.97
C ILE A 448 -19.14 4.66 22.33
N ASP A 449 -20.38 5.13 22.18
CA ASP A 449 -21.59 4.37 22.48
C ASP A 449 -21.80 3.22 21.48
N ALA A 450 -21.51 2.01 21.94
CA ALA A 450 -21.66 0.79 21.18
C ALA A 450 -23.13 0.50 20.81
N GLU A 451 -24.09 0.85 21.66
CA GLU A 451 -25.52 0.63 21.40
C GLU A 451 -25.99 1.53 20.25
N PHE A 452 -25.62 2.81 20.29
CA PHE A 452 -25.88 3.75 19.20
C PHE A 452 -25.29 3.29 17.87
N ILE A 453 -24.03 2.81 17.87
CA ILE A 453 -23.39 2.28 16.65
C ILE A 453 -24.16 1.09 16.10
N LEU A 454 -24.55 0.14 16.97
CA LEU A 454 -25.28 -1.06 16.56
C LEU A 454 -26.67 -0.72 16.02
N ASP A 455 -27.37 0.22 16.64
CA ASP A 455 -28.68 0.69 16.19
C ASP A 455 -28.62 1.29 14.77
N LYS A 456 -27.64 2.16 14.52
CA LYS A 456 -27.40 2.73 13.19
C LYS A 456 -27.02 1.67 12.17
N MET A 457 -26.11 0.76 12.55
CA MET A 457 -25.66 -0.33 11.69
C MET A 457 -26.83 -1.24 11.29
N TYR A 458 -27.64 -1.69 12.25
CA TYR A 458 -28.80 -2.53 11.96
C TYR A 458 -29.88 -1.77 11.18
N GLY A 459 -30.03 -0.46 11.41
CA GLY A 459 -30.89 0.42 10.62
C GLY A 459 -30.53 0.41 9.13
N TYR A 460 -29.27 0.64 8.79
CA TYR A 460 -28.81 0.60 7.39
C TYR A 460 -28.85 -0.80 6.77
N ILE A 461 -28.58 -1.85 7.56
CA ILE A 461 -28.78 -3.23 7.10
C ILE A 461 -30.25 -3.46 6.73
N LYS A 462 -31.22 -3.00 7.54
CA LYS A 462 -32.66 -3.10 7.21
C LYS A 462 -33.00 -2.35 5.92
N GLN A 463 -32.46 -1.15 5.71
CA GLN A 463 -32.67 -0.37 4.47
C GLN A 463 -32.17 -1.13 3.23
N SER A 464 -31.04 -1.84 3.36
CA SER A 464 -30.41 -2.58 2.26
C SER A 464 -31.32 -3.64 1.61
N PHE A 465 -32.31 -4.19 2.34
CA PHE A 465 -33.29 -5.15 1.79
C PHE A 465 -34.21 -4.51 0.73
N GLY A 466 -34.55 -3.23 0.91
CA GLY A 466 -35.35 -2.47 -0.06
C GLY A 466 -34.55 -2.10 -1.32
N LEU A 467 -33.25 -1.90 -1.15
CA LEU A 467 -32.32 -1.41 -2.18
C LEU A 467 -31.75 -2.54 -3.05
N PHE A 468 -31.34 -3.65 -2.43
CA PHE A 468 -30.67 -4.77 -3.11
C PHE A 468 -31.54 -6.02 -3.13
N LYS A 469 -32.70 -5.91 -3.80
CA LYS A 469 -33.68 -7.01 -3.88
C LYS A 469 -33.08 -8.27 -4.49
N THR A 470 -33.31 -9.39 -3.82
CA THR A 470 -33.04 -10.74 -4.35
C THR A 470 -34.36 -11.42 -4.73
N LEU A 471 -34.29 -12.68 -5.21
CA LEU A 471 -35.51 -13.48 -5.48
C LEU A 471 -36.38 -13.67 -4.23
N ALA A 472 -35.77 -13.67 -3.05
CA ALA A 472 -36.47 -13.69 -1.77
C ALA A 472 -36.44 -12.27 -1.17
N PRO A 473 -37.58 -11.57 -1.05
CA PRO A 473 -37.60 -10.15 -0.66
C PRO A 473 -37.10 -9.90 0.77
N ASN A 474 -37.10 -10.95 1.62
CA ASN A 474 -36.56 -10.90 2.96
C ASN A 474 -35.08 -11.31 3.04
N ARG A 475 -34.37 -11.38 1.92
CA ARG A 475 -32.94 -11.71 1.84
C ARG A 475 -32.16 -10.68 1.06
N VAL A 476 -30.96 -10.40 1.53
CA VAL A 476 -29.97 -9.54 0.85
C VAL A 476 -28.58 -10.20 0.87
N THR A 477 -27.79 -9.97 -0.17
CA THR A 477 -26.39 -10.40 -0.22
C THR A 477 -25.58 -9.66 0.84
N PHE A 478 -24.81 -10.39 1.65
CA PHE A 478 -24.02 -9.79 2.74
C PHE A 478 -23.05 -8.72 2.23
N SER A 479 -22.26 -9.02 1.20
CA SER A 479 -21.29 -8.06 0.65
C SER A 479 -21.89 -6.74 0.19
N GLN A 480 -23.13 -6.74 -0.31
CA GLN A 480 -23.84 -5.52 -0.70
C GLN A 480 -24.34 -4.75 0.52
N ALA A 481 -24.99 -5.44 1.46
CA ALA A 481 -25.52 -4.84 2.69
C ALA A 481 -24.41 -4.26 3.56
N ALA A 482 -23.30 -4.98 3.74
CA ALA A 482 -22.17 -4.56 4.56
C ALA A 482 -21.43 -3.37 3.95
N ASN A 483 -21.15 -3.36 2.64
CA ASN A 483 -20.50 -2.20 2.01
C ASN A 483 -21.40 -0.97 2.01
N TYR A 484 -22.70 -1.12 1.74
CA TYR A 484 -23.67 -0.03 1.87
C TYR A 484 -23.67 0.55 3.29
N THR A 485 -23.81 -0.32 4.30
CA THR A 485 -23.83 0.07 5.71
C THR A 485 -22.54 0.76 6.14
N LYS A 486 -21.38 0.19 5.78
CA LYS A 486 -20.05 0.75 6.06
C LYS A 486 -19.92 2.20 5.59
N TYR A 487 -20.29 2.48 4.34
CA TYR A 487 -20.17 3.83 3.80
C TYR A 487 -21.23 4.78 4.36
N MET A 488 -22.47 4.33 4.60
CA MET A 488 -23.51 5.17 5.20
C MET A 488 -23.16 5.58 6.63
N LEU A 489 -22.67 4.64 7.45
CA LEU A 489 -22.22 4.90 8.81
C LEU A 489 -21.14 5.98 8.83
N TYR A 490 -20.15 5.88 7.95
CA TYR A 490 -19.09 6.87 7.88
C TYR A 490 -19.57 8.22 7.34
N LEU A 491 -20.24 8.24 6.18
CA LEU A 491 -20.52 9.48 5.46
C LEU A 491 -21.69 10.29 6.05
N ASN A 492 -22.64 9.65 6.73
CA ASN A 492 -23.81 10.33 7.30
C ASN A 492 -23.76 10.46 8.83
N ASP A 493 -23.12 9.52 9.53
CA ASP A 493 -23.13 9.47 10.99
C ASP A 493 -21.73 9.64 11.62
N ASP A 494 -20.67 9.82 10.82
CA ASP A 494 -19.26 9.87 11.27
C ASP A 494 -18.85 8.65 12.12
N ILE A 495 -19.48 7.50 11.86
CA ILE A 495 -19.17 6.23 12.52
C ILE A 495 -18.13 5.48 11.70
N LYS A 496 -16.90 5.42 12.22
CA LYS A 496 -15.77 4.78 11.56
C LYS A 496 -15.75 3.29 11.92
N VAL A 497 -16.27 2.44 11.04
CA VAL A 497 -16.24 0.98 11.17
C VAL A 497 -15.83 0.30 9.87
N GLY A 498 -15.10 -0.81 9.97
CA GLY A 498 -14.73 -1.65 8.83
C GLY A 498 -15.82 -2.65 8.43
N TYR A 499 -15.65 -3.25 7.25
CA TYR A 499 -16.44 -4.40 6.80
C TYR A 499 -16.38 -5.57 7.80
N GLN A 500 -15.21 -5.84 8.37
CA GLN A 500 -14.98 -6.90 9.36
C GLN A 500 -15.78 -6.68 10.64
N PHE A 501 -15.97 -5.43 11.07
CA PHE A 501 -16.78 -5.11 12.24
C PHE A 501 -18.23 -5.57 12.03
N ILE A 502 -18.80 -5.23 10.87
CA ILE A 502 -20.18 -5.62 10.50
C ILE A 502 -20.30 -7.15 10.39
N LEU A 503 -19.31 -7.82 9.80
CA LEU A 503 -19.25 -9.27 9.72
C LEU A 503 -19.28 -9.92 11.12
N ASN A 504 -18.43 -9.43 12.04
CA ASN A 504 -18.35 -9.95 13.40
C ASN A 504 -19.67 -9.77 14.14
N LYS A 505 -20.27 -8.57 14.10
CA LYS A 505 -21.53 -8.27 14.79
C LYS A 505 -22.75 -9.01 14.26
N LEU A 506 -22.77 -9.36 12.98
CA LEU A 506 -23.82 -10.23 12.43
C LEU A 506 -23.61 -11.71 12.75
N SER A 507 -22.37 -12.12 13.03
CA SER A 507 -22.00 -13.49 13.39
C SER A 507 -22.23 -13.79 14.89
N GLU A 508 -22.35 -12.76 15.72
CA GLU A 508 -22.72 -12.90 17.13
C GLU A 508 -24.12 -13.52 17.26
N LYS A 509 -24.28 -14.45 18.21
CA LYS A 509 -25.56 -15.15 18.44
C LYS A 509 -26.62 -14.26 19.11
N ASP A 510 -26.18 -13.16 19.72
CA ASP A 510 -26.97 -12.34 20.61
C ASP A 510 -27.88 -11.35 19.84
N GLN A 511 -27.65 -11.15 18.55
CA GLN A 511 -28.56 -10.37 17.71
C GLN A 511 -29.79 -11.21 17.31
N ASP A 512 -30.97 -10.70 17.61
CA ASP A 512 -32.25 -11.37 17.30
C ASP A 512 -33.01 -10.73 16.12
N ILE A 513 -32.31 -9.98 15.26
CA ILE A 513 -32.93 -9.24 14.16
C ILE A 513 -32.79 -10.02 12.84
N PHE A 514 -31.66 -10.69 12.65
CA PHE A 514 -31.28 -11.30 11.38
C PHE A 514 -30.87 -12.77 11.52
N ILE A 515 -31.16 -13.56 10.50
CA ILE A 515 -30.50 -14.85 10.25
C ILE A 515 -29.32 -14.56 9.34
N PHE A 516 -28.11 -14.77 9.84
CA PHE A 516 -26.89 -14.56 9.08
C PHE A 516 -26.26 -15.91 8.68
N LYS A 517 -25.91 -16.05 7.40
CA LYS A 517 -25.13 -17.19 6.90
C LYS A 517 -23.99 -16.70 6.05
N TYR A 518 -22.77 -16.88 6.55
CA TYR A 518 -21.53 -16.59 5.84
C TYR A 518 -20.93 -17.88 5.26
N GLN A 519 -20.36 -17.76 4.06
CA GLN A 519 -19.67 -18.85 3.38
C GLN A 519 -18.24 -18.41 3.08
N GLU A 520 -17.32 -18.84 3.94
CA GLU A 520 -15.88 -18.46 3.89
C GLU A 520 -15.28 -18.66 2.50
N GLN A 521 -15.59 -19.78 1.84
CA GLN A 521 -15.09 -20.13 0.50
C GLN A 521 -15.44 -19.11 -0.59
N TYR A 522 -16.51 -18.33 -0.41
CA TYR A 522 -16.91 -17.26 -1.34
C TYR A 522 -16.65 -15.86 -0.79
N ARG A 523 -16.15 -15.77 0.46
CA ARG A 523 -16.02 -14.53 1.24
C ARG A 523 -17.30 -13.68 1.22
N ASP A 524 -18.46 -14.35 1.16
CA ASP A 524 -19.76 -13.71 1.04
C ASP A 524 -20.85 -14.59 1.69
N GLY A 525 -22.07 -14.10 1.72
CA GLY A 525 -23.19 -14.79 2.33
C GLY A 525 -24.50 -14.09 2.08
N TYR A 526 -25.48 -14.37 2.94
CA TYR A 526 -26.73 -13.63 2.94
C TYR A 526 -27.17 -13.29 4.36
N ILE A 527 -27.91 -12.19 4.44
CA ILE A 527 -28.64 -11.76 5.62
C ILE A 527 -30.13 -11.96 5.31
N GLN A 528 -30.87 -12.54 6.25
CA GLN A 528 -32.31 -12.71 6.16
C GLN A 528 -33.00 -12.06 7.37
N LEU A 529 -34.09 -11.33 7.17
CA LEU A 529 -34.90 -10.82 8.28
C LEU A 529 -35.55 -11.97 9.04
N LYS A 530 -35.41 -11.99 10.37
CA LYS A 530 -36.25 -12.84 11.24
C LYS A 530 -37.70 -12.32 11.16
N LYS A 531 -38.65 -13.27 11.20
CA LYS A 531 -40.08 -12.97 11.17
C LYS A 531 -40.60 -12.66 12.55
#